data_AF-A0A482VX94-F1
#
_entry.id   AF-A0A482VX94-F1
#
_cell.length_a   1.000
_cell.length_b   1.000
_cell.length_c   1.000
_cell.angle_alpha   90.00
_cell.angle_beta   90.00
_cell.angle_gamma   90.00
#
_symmetry.space_group_name_H-M   'P 1'
#
loop_
_entity.id
_entity.type
_entity.pdbx_description
1 polymer ?
#
loop_
_entity_poly.entity_id
_entity_poly.type
_entity_poly.pdbx_seq_one_letter_code
_entity_poly.pdbx_strand_id
1 'polypeptide(L)'
;MTGFWLTVFLLILYLFHNVEKFYKVPWLKIELFYCSLWASLYLIAACLAATFGIEAFSAAAFFGFCAMLMYCVEGFFKFKALRNGEPAQHPRPTITPPENTIPNTPPPPYK
;
A
#
# COMPACT_ATOMS: atom_id res chain seq x y z
N MET A 1 5.94 -12.53 -16.54
CA MET A 1 6.96 -11.46 -16.44
C MET A 1 6.38 -10.09 -16.11
N THR A 2 5.16 -9.77 -16.53
CA THR A 2 4.51 -8.48 -16.26
C THR A 2 4.40 -8.13 -14.77
N GLY A 3 4.14 -9.10 -13.89
CA GLY A 3 4.10 -8.87 -12.43
C GLY A 3 5.41 -8.32 -11.86
N PHE A 4 6.53 -8.96 -12.20
CA PHE A 4 7.88 -8.56 -11.77
C PHE A 4 8.23 -7.13 -12.23
N TRP A 5 7.99 -6.82 -13.50
CA TRP A 5 8.25 -5.48 -14.03
C TRP A 5 7.37 -4.41 -13.38
N LEU A 6 6.12 -4.74 -13.08
CA LEU A 6 5.20 -3.82 -12.42
C LEU A 6 5.62 -3.57 -10.96
N THR A 7 6.06 -4.59 -10.23
CA THR A 7 6.63 -4.41 -8.88
C THR A 7 7.90 -3.56 -8.88
N VAL A 8 8.81 -3.75 -9.85
CA VAL A 8 10.03 -2.94 -9.98
C VAL A 8 9.69 -1.49 -10.33
N PHE A 9 8.70 -1.27 -11.20
CA PHE A 9 8.24 0.06 -11.53
C PHE A 9 7.63 0.78 -10.31
N LEU A 10 6.76 0.11 -9.53
CA LEU A 10 6.27 0.67 -8.27
C LEU A 10 7.40 0.96 -7.28
N LEU A 11 8.36 0.04 -7.15
CA LEU A 11 9.50 0.21 -6.26
C LEU A 11 10.29 1.48 -6.61
N ILE A 12 10.56 1.73 -7.89
CA ILE A 12 11.22 2.95 -8.37
C ILE A 12 10.40 4.20 -8.02
N LEU A 13 9.08 4.18 -8.23
CA LEU A 13 8.22 5.33 -7.89
C LEU A 13 8.22 5.65 -6.40
N TYR A 14 8.24 4.62 -5.55
CA TYR A 14 8.37 4.75 -4.10
C TYR A 14 9.77 5.29 -3.71
N LEU A 15 10.84 4.75 -4.28
CA LEU A 15 12.23 5.12 -3.95
C LEU A 15 12.53 6.58 -4.29
N PHE A 16 12.07 7.05 -5.46
CA PHE A 16 12.25 8.43 -5.90
C PHE A 16 11.19 9.41 -5.36
N HIS A 17 10.36 9.00 -4.40
CA HIS A 17 9.32 9.83 -3.77
C HIS A 17 8.35 10.49 -4.78
N ASN A 18 8.23 9.94 -5.99
CA ASN A 18 7.29 10.43 -7.00
C ASN A 18 5.83 10.27 -6.53
N VAL A 19 5.57 9.31 -5.66
CA VAL A 19 4.27 9.07 -5.01
C VAL A 19 3.79 10.27 -4.19
N GLU A 20 4.69 11.03 -3.55
CA GLU A 20 4.35 12.22 -2.76
C GLU A 20 4.03 13.44 -3.64
N LYS A 21 4.66 13.54 -4.81
CA LYS A 21 4.47 14.67 -5.73
C LYS A 21 3.10 14.63 -6.43
N PHE A 22 2.50 13.44 -6.55
CA PHE A 22 1.19 13.21 -7.16
C PHE A 22 0.10 12.91 -6.13
N TYR A 23 -0.13 13.81 -5.17
CA TYR A 23 -1.13 13.70 -4.10
C TYR A 23 -2.59 13.59 -4.57
N LYS A 24 -2.90 13.95 -5.83
CA LYS A 24 -4.24 13.76 -6.41
C LYS A 24 -4.57 12.29 -6.69
N VAL A 25 -3.57 11.44 -6.84
CA VAL A 25 -3.77 10.04 -7.22
C VAL A 25 -3.87 9.18 -5.96
N PRO A 26 -4.97 8.44 -5.73
CA PRO A 26 -5.10 7.55 -4.58
C PRO A 26 -4.26 6.28 -4.77
N TRP A 27 -2.94 6.41 -4.63
CA TRP A 27 -1.95 5.35 -4.83
C TRP A 27 -2.25 4.07 -4.04
N LEU A 28 -2.64 4.21 -2.78
CA LEU A 28 -2.98 3.08 -1.90
C LEU A 28 -4.14 2.22 -2.46
N LYS A 29 -5.11 2.84 -3.16
CA LYS A 29 -6.21 2.10 -3.80
C LYS A 29 -5.75 1.33 -5.03
N ILE A 30 -4.85 1.93 -5.82
CA ILE A 30 -4.29 1.31 -7.03
C ILE A 30 -3.46 0.08 -6.65
N GLU A 31 -2.66 0.18 -5.59
CA GLU A 31 -1.86 -0.94 -5.10
C GLU A 31 -2.72 -2.08 -4.53
N LEU A 32 -3.79 -1.75 -3.81
CA LEU A 32 -4.71 -2.76 -3.30
C LEU A 32 -5.41 -3.49 -4.46
N PHE A 33 -5.82 -2.76 -5.50
CA PHE A 33 -6.38 -3.36 -6.71
C PHE A 33 -5.38 -4.27 -7.42
N TYR A 34 -4.14 -3.82 -7.58
CA TYR A 34 -3.05 -4.62 -8.16
C TYR A 34 -2.85 -5.92 -7.36
N CYS A 35 -2.73 -5.80 -6.05
CA CYS A 35 -2.49 -6.93 -5.16
C CYS A 35 -3.64 -7.96 -5.21
N SER A 36 -4.89 -7.48 -5.19
CA SER A 36 -6.08 -8.32 -5.32
C SER A 36 -6.20 -9.00 -6.69
N LEU A 37 -5.83 -8.31 -7.76
CA LEU A 37 -5.85 -8.86 -9.12
C LEU A 37 -4.79 -9.95 -9.29
N TRP A 38 -3.58 -9.75 -8.76
CA TRP A 38 -2.54 -10.78 -8.83
C TRP A 38 -2.85 -11.98 -7.94
N ALA A 39 -3.41 -11.77 -6.75
CA ALA A 39 -3.87 -12.87 -5.89
C ALA A 39 -4.90 -13.76 -6.61
N SER A 40 -5.89 -13.17 -7.31
CA SER A 40 -6.90 -13.94 -8.03
C SER A 40 -6.32 -14.68 -9.25
N LEU A 41 -5.39 -14.07 -9.98
CA LEU A 41 -4.69 -14.73 -11.08
C LEU A 41 -3.83 -15.91 -10.60
N TYR A 42 -3.09 -15.75 -9.50
CA TYR A 42 -2.30 -16.86 -8.92
C TYR A 42 -3.20 -17.98 -8.39
N LEU A 43 -4.36 -17.66 -7.82
CA LEU A 43 -5.34 -18.66 -7.39
C LEU A 43 -5.83 -19.51 -8.57
N ILE A 44 -6.28 -18.86 -9.66
CA ILE A 44 -6.78 -19.56 -10.85
C ILE A 44 -5.67 -20.40 -11.47
N ALA A 45 -4.46 -19.86 -11.59
CA ALA A 45 -3.31 -20.56 -12.14
C ALA A 45 -2.92 -21.79 -11.30
N ALA A 46 -2.91 -21.67 -9.97
CA ALA A 46 -2.60 -22.78 -9.08
C ALA A 46 -3.67 -23.88 -9.12
N CYS A 47 -4.96 -23.52 -9.17
CA CYS A 47 -6.06 -24.49 -9.33
C CYS A 47 -5.97 -25.24 -10.66
N LEU A 48 -5.66 -24.54 -11.76
CA LEU A 48 -5.46 -25.17 -13.06
C LEU A 48 -4.25 -26.10 -13.03
N ALA A 49 -3.10 -25.64 -12.52
CA ALA A 49 -1.88 -26.44 -12.42
C ALA A 49 -2.07 -27.71 -11.58
N ALA A 50 -2.84 -27.63 -10.49
CA ALA A 50 -3.18 -28.78 -9.65
C ALA A 50 -4.04 -29.84 -10.39
N THR A 51 -4.79 -29.45 -11.41
CA THR A 51 -5.71 -30.34 -12.13
C THR A 51 -4.99 -31.22 -13.17
N PHE A 52 -3.87 -30.76 -13.75
CA PHE A 52 -3.21 -31.46 -14.85
C PHE A 52 -2.38 -32.69 -14.44
N GLY A 53 -2.20 -32.96 -13.13
CA GLY A 53 -1.62 -34.22 -12.62
C GLY A 53 -0.16 -34.52 -13.03
N ILE A 54 0.54 -33.58 -13.68
CA ILE A 54 1.95 -33.71 -14.06
C ILE A 54 2.81 -33.20 -12.91
N GLU A 55 3.85 -33.95 -12.53
CA GLU A 55 4.77 -33.64 -11.42
C GLU A 55 5.28 -32.19 -11.45
N ALA A 56 5.66 -31.70 -12.63
CA ALA A 56 6.11 -30.32 -12.83
C ALA A 56 5.03 -29.27 -12.54
N PHE A 57 3.77 -29.56 -12.87
CA PHE A 57 2.64 -28.67 -12.59
C PHE A 57 2.20 -28.73 -11.12
N SER A 58 2.43 -29.85 -10.43
CA SER A 58 2.20 -29.95 -8.98
C SER A 58 3.12 -29.02 -8.19
N ALA A 59 4.42 -29.00 -8.53
CA ALA A 59 5.36 -28.05 -7.95
C ALA A 59 4.98 -26.58 -8.27
N ALA A 60 4.58 -26.31 -9.52
CA ALA A 60 4.10 -24.99 -9.91
C ALA A 60 2.83 -24.56 -9.15
N ALA A 61 1.91 -25.48 -8.88
CA ALA A 61 0.72 -25.24 -8.09
C ALA A 61 1.08 -24.88 -6.64
N PHE A 62 2.00 -25.61 -6.01
CA PHE A 62 2.47 -25.31 -4.64
C PHE A 62 3.05 -23.90 -4.54
N PHE A 63 3.99 -23.53 -5.41
CA PHE A 63 4.56 -22.18 -5.42
C PHE A 63 3.52 -21.11 -5.80
N GLY A 64 2.56 -21.45 -6.67
CA GLY A 64 1.44 -20.58 -7.02
C GLY A 64 0.53 -20.26 -5.82
N PHE A 65 0.22 -21.26 -4.99
CA PHE A 65 -0.54 -21.05 -3.75
C PHE A 65 0.24 -20.22 -2.72
N CYS A 66 1.53 -20.48 -2.55
CA CYS A 66 2.39 -19.66 -1.68
C CYS A 66 2.44 -18.20 -2.15
N ALA A 67 2.57 -17.97 -3.46
CA ALA A 67 2.52 -16.62 -4.03
C ALA A 67 1.16 -15.96 -3.78
N MET A 68 0.06 -16.67 -4.02
CA MET A 68 -1.30 -16.17 -3.74
C MET A 68 -1.45 -15.71 -2.29
N LEU A 69 -0.95 -16.48 -1.32
CA LEU A 69 -0.99 -16.10 0.09
C LEU A 69 -0.17 -14.85 0.38
N MET A 70 1.03 -14.72 -0.19
CA MET A 70 1.86 -13.52 -0.02
C MET A 70 1.17 -12.26 -0.55
N TYR A 71 0.58 -12.33 -1.74
CA TYR A 71 -0.23 -11.23 -2.27
C TYR A 71 -1.45 -10.95 -1.37
N CYS A 72 -2.15 -11.97 -0.86
CA CYS A 72 -3.28 -11.73 0.07
C CYS A 72 -2.86 -11.00 1.34
N VAL A 73 -1.74 -11.41 1.94
CA VAL A 73 -1.19 -10.79 3.17
C VAL A 73 -0.80 -9.33 2.90
N GLU A 74 -0.11 -9.07 1.79
CA GLU A 74 0.27 -7.70 1.41
C GLU A 74 -0.98 -6.84 1.17
N GLY A 75 -1.99 -7.37 0.48
CA GLY A 75 -3.27 -6.70 0.26
C GLY A 75 -4.01 -6.38 1.57
N PHE A 76 -3.96 -7.29 2.56
CA PHE A 76 -4.57 -7.06 3.87
C PHE A 76 -3.91 -5.91 4.63
N PHE A 77 -2.57 -5.81 4.61
CA PHE A 77 -1.87 -4.69 5.23
C PHE A 77 -2.24 -3.36 4.56
N LYS A 78 -2.31 -3.33 3.23
CA LYS A 78 -2.75 -2.13 2.49
C LYS A 78 -4.22 -1.78 2.75
N PHE A 79 -5.09 -2.77 2.92
CA PHE A 79 -6.49 -2.56 3.30
C PHE A 79 -6.62 -1.94 4.69
N LYS A 80 -5.84 -2.44 5.65
CA LYS A 80 -5.78 -1.88 7.01
C LYS A 80 -5.29 -0.44 6.99
N ALA A 81 -4.23 -0.13 6.23
CA ALA A 81 -3.73 1.23 6.06
C ALA A 81 -4.78 2.17 5.44
N LEU A 82 -5.56 1.67 4.46
CA LEU A 82 -6.64 2.44 3.83
C LEU A 82 -7.77 2.75 4.82
N ARG A 83 -8.13 1.79 5.68
CA ARG A 83 -9.12 1.98 6.75
C ARG A 83 -8.67 2.99 7.81
N ASN A 84 -7.38 3.02 8.10
CA ASN A 84 -6.79 3.96 9.07
C ASN A 84 -6.60 5.37 8.49
N GLY A 85 -6.78 5.55 7.18
CA GLY A 85 -6.53 6.83 6.51
C GLY A 85 -5.05 7.21 6.47
N GLU A 86 -4.17 6.20 6.57
CA GLU A 86 -2.73 6.43 6.62
C GLU A 86 -2.21 6.91 5.25
N PRO A 87 -1.34 7.94 5.23
CA PRO A 87 -0.69 8.38 4.01
C PRO A 87 0.26 7.28 3.50
N ALA A 88 0.41 7.18 2.17
CA ALA A 88 1.14 6.09 1.53
C ALA A 88 2.64 6.02 1.89
N GLN A 89 3.28 7.12 2.29
CA GLN A 89 4.73 7.13 2.55
C GLN A 89 5.24 8.07 3.67
N HIS A 90 4.45 9.03 4.19
CA HIS A 90 4.84 9.83 5.36
C HIS A 90 3.64 10.49 6.06
N PRO A 91 3.60 10.59 7.41
CA PRO A 91 2.67 11.48 8.12
C PRO A 91 2.84 12.91 7.61
N ARG A 92 1.75 13.60 7.25
CA ARG A 92 1.85 15.02 6.88
C ARG A 92 2.43 15.78 8.07
N PRO A 93 3.39 16.71 7.87
CA PRO A 93 3.81 17.57 8.95
C PRO A 93 2.56 18.24 9.52
N THR A 94 2.27 17.97 10.79
CA THR A 94 1.23 18.67 11.52
C THR A 94 1.64 20.13 11.51
N ILE A 95 0.91 20.96 10.79
CA ILE A 95 0.96 22.40 10.97
C ILE A 95 0.38 22.61 12.35
N THR A 96 1.22 22.58 13.39
CA THR A 96 0.83 23.11 14.69
C THR A 96 0.40 24.54 14.41
N PRO A 97 -0.86 24.93 14.68
CA PRO A 97 -1.21 26.33 14.66
C PRO A 97 -0.19 27.05 15.55
N PRO A 98 0.35 28.21 15.15
CA PRO A 98 1.21 28.97 16.05
C PRO A 98 0.45 29.09 17.36
N GLU A 99 1.09 28.63 18.45
CA GLU A 99 0.55 28.79 19.79
C GLU A 99 0.22 30.28 19.93
N ASN A 100 -1.09 30.60 19.99
CA ASN A 100 -1.57 31.96 20.13
C ASN A 100 -0.94 32.50 21.41
N THR A 101 0.18 33.21 21.26
CA THR A 101 0.84 33.90 22.34
C THR A 101 -0.07 35.07 22.67
N ILE A 102 -1.06 34.83 23.55
CA ILE A 102 -1.81 35.89 24.18
C ILE A 102 -0.73 36.79 24.83
N PRO A 103 -0.60 38.06 24.44
CA PRO A 103 0.32 38.95 25.13
C PRO A 103 -0.15 39.02 26.58
N ASN A 104 0.70 38.61 27.53
CA ASN A 104 0.48 38.85 28.94
C ASN A 104 0.60 40.36 29.20
N THR A 105 -0.39 41.14 28.77
CA THR A 105 -0.52 42.54 29.19
C THR A 105 -1.17 42.52 30.57
N PRO A 106 -0.49 43.01 31.63
CA PRO A 106 -1.08 43.11 32.95
C PRO A 106 -2.32 44.02 32.92
N PRO A 107 -3.37 43.71 33.71
CA PRO A 107 -4.57 44.53 33.76
C PRO A 107 -4.25 45.97 34.19
N PRO A 108 -4.92 46.99 33.62
CA PRO A 108 -4.64 48.38 33.95
C PRO A 108 -4.92 48.66 35.44
N PRO A 109 -4.12 49.51 36.10
CA PRO A 109 -4.34 49.86 37.50
C PRO A 109 -5.69 50.57 37.65
N TYR A 110 -6.52 50.08 38.58
CA TYR A 110 -7.75 50.74 38.99
C TYR A 110 -7.39 52.14 39.51
N LYS A 111 -8.10 53.16 38.99
CA LYS A 111 -8.02 54.56 39.47
C LYS A 111 -8.65 54.70 40.85
#